data_AF-A0A8J8G456-F1
#
_entry.id   AF-A0A8J8G456-F1
#
_cell.length_a   1.000
_cell.length_b   1.000
_cell.length_c   1.000
_cell.angle_alpha   90.00
_cell.angle_beta   90.00
_cell.angle_gamma   90.00
#
_symmetry.space_group_name_H-M   'P 1'
#
loop_
_entity.id
_entity.type
_entity.pdbx_description
1 polymer ?
#
loop_
_entity_poly.entity_id
_entity_poly.type
_entity_poly.pdbx_seq_one_letter_code
_entity_poly.pdbx_strand_id
1 'polypeptide(L)'
;VVEFKGDKLEALYYIKSKNLHRRQLTVNQKYDSALKFLEKLLEIGEEKQERTQLVGRGIQKQDVMVSPSEVETIDDTPHDSWEETAKEFKISKDTLSKWKKITEVAREDEEIAVAREKVLQGDSTIASVINEIDQKEREEELQEKAKKPRPLLGRIIHGDFFDKIRKIKDDSIDLLFVYPPDNVSKEDLNSFESRKEFRVFTESWLNLVVPKVKDTGRIYICSSQEHKYLFYSFMQQNSKLFLKFHFGQEIIWHYKKKDKPSNKKLYHYVYKPIFYLYGKNADELNFSPESRGETQNNVWTIAQDNYQKPLELLRRIVLTGSREDDLILDPFAGSGTTGVACEELGRKYILIEKDSEQIEIVKDRIKGRLSE
;
A
#
# COMPACT_ATOMS: atom_id res chain seq x y z
N VAL A 1 11.85 -53.92 13.62
CA VAL A 1 12.96 -53.45 12.78
C VAL A 1 13.68 -54.68 12.27
N VAL A 2 13.68 -54.93 10.96
CA VAL A 2 14.49 -55.98 10.33
C VAL A 2 15.73 -55.26 9.79
N GLU A 3 16.92 -55.60 10.27
CA GLU A 3 18.16 -55.08 9.69
C GLU A 3 18.38 -55.73 8.33
N PHE A 4 18.28 -54.93 7.27
CA PHE A 4 18.54 -55.34 5.90
C PHE A 4 20.05 -55.25 5.62
N LYS A 5 20.66 -56.37 5.21
CA LYS A 5 22.08 -56.46 4.85
C LYS A 5 22.23 -56.46 3.32
N GLY A 6 22.01 -55.32 2.69
CA GLY A 6 22.24 -55.09 1.26
C GLY A 6 22.44 -53.60 0.96
N ASP A 7 22.82 -53.25 -0.26
CA ASP A 7 22.95 -51.86 -0.65
C ASP A 7 21.58 -51.13 -0.71
N LYS A 8 21.58 -49.80 -0.82
CA LYS A 8 20.34 -49.00 -0.83
C LYS A 8 19.38 -49.42 -1.98
N LEU A 9 19.91 -49.91 -3.09
CA LEU A 9 19.15 -50.39 -4.25
C LEU A 9 18.57 -51.77 -4.00
N GLU A 10 19.33 -52.67 -3.39
CA GLU A 10 18.88 -53.99 -2.96
C GLU A 10 17.80 -53.87 -1.88
N ALA A 11 17.85 -52.84 -1.02
CA ALA A 11 16.82 -52.56 -0.03
C ALA A 11 15.50 -52.13 -0.69
N LEU A 12 15.57 -51.27 -1.72
CA LEU A 12 14.43 -50.90 -2.56
C LEU A 12 13.88 -52.08 -3.34
N TYR A 13 14.76 -52.90 -3.91
CA TYR A 13 14.38 -54.11 -4.63
C TYR A 13 13.79 -55.14 -3.67
N TYR A 14 14.25 -55.22 -2.43
CA TYR A 14 13.65 -56.03 -1.38
C TYR A 14 12.25 -55.52 -1.03
N ILE A 15 12.08 -54.21 -0.88
CA ILE A 15 10.74 -53.59 -0.69
C ILE A 15 9.82 -53.88 -1.89
N LYS A 16 10.35 -53.85 -3.13
CA LYS A 16 9.62 -54.10 -4.39
C LYS A 16 9.31 -55.59 -4.64
N SER A 17 10.24 -56.50 -4.30
CA SER A 17 10.21 -57.92 -4.70
C SER A 17 9.77 -58.86 -3.57
N LYS A 18 10.10 -58.56 -2.31
CA LYS A 18 9.74 -59.37 -1.13
C LYS A 18 8.49 -58.83 -0.48
N ASN A 19 7.38 -58.89 -1.21
CA ASN A 19 6.07 -59.30 -0.70
C ASN A 19 5.73 -58.88 0.75
N LEU A 20 5.90 -57.61 1.12
CA LEU A 20 5.14 -57.01 2.21
C LEU A 20 3.75 -56.76 1.63
N HIS A 21 2.90 -57.76 1.79
CA HIS A 21 1.53 -57.75 1.34
C HIS A 21 0.83 -56.42 1.62
N ARG A 22 0.39 -55.81 0.51
CA ARG A 22 -0.51 -54.66 0.32
C ARG A 22 -1.88 -54.78 1.02
N ARG A 23 -1.96 -55.25 2.28
CA ARG A 23 -3.21 -55.39 3.05
C ARG A 23 -3.26 -54.63 4.38
N GLN A 24 -2.16 -54.05 4.87
CA GLN A 24 -2.16 -53.37 6.18
C GLN A 24 -1.78 -51.88 6.15
N LEU A 25 -1.26 -51.35 5.03
CA LEU A 25 -1.06 -49.89 4.93
C LEU A 25 -2.41 -49.21 4.70
N THR A 26 -2.71 -48.22 5.53
CA THR A 26 -3.83 -47.31 5.28
C THR A 26 -3.62 -46.60 3.95
N VAL A 27 -4.71 -46.09 3.38
CA VAL A 27 -4.63 -45.27 2.15
C VAL A 27 -3.62 -44.12 2.34
N ASN A 28 -3.53 -43.56 3.55
CA ASN A 28 -2.66 -42.43 3.85
C ASN A 28 -1.18 -42.81 3.97
N GLN A 29 -0.86 -43.98 4.54
CA GLN A 29 0.51 -44.49 4.62
C GLN A 29 1.11 -44.84 3.24
N LYS A 30 0.25 -45.12 2.24
CA LYS A 30 0.71 -45.33 0.86
C LYS A 30 1.27 -44.05 0.24
N TYR A 31 0.81 -42.87 0.65
CA TYR A 31 1.31 -41.61 0.11
C TYR A 31 2.79 -41.39 0.48
N ASP A 32 3.14 -41.56 1.75
CA ASP A 32 4.51 -41.38 2.24
C ASP A 32 5.47 -42.43 1.67
N SER A 33 5.00 -43.67 1.58
CA SER A 33 5.76 -44.77 0.99
C SER A 33 6.02 -44.56 -0.51
N ALA A 34 5.00 -44.09 -1.24
CA ALA A 34 5.11 -43.78 -2.67
C ALA A 34 6.08 -42.63 -2.92
N LEU A 35 6.02 -41.56 -2.11
CA LEU A 35 6.90 -40.41 -2.25
C LEU A 35 8.36 -40.78 -1.96
N LYS A 36 8.63 -41.53 -0.87
CA LYS A 36 9.99 -42.01 -0.54
C LYS A 36 10.55 -42.92 -1.62
N PHE A 37 9.72 -43.79 -2.19
CA PHE A 37 10.11 -44.65 -3.30
C PHE A 37 10.47 -43.83 -4.54
N LEU A 38 9.64 -42.83 -4.87
CA LEU A 38 9.87 -41.93 -5.99
C LEU A 38 11.15 -41.09 -5.82
N GLU A 39 11.33 -40.45 -4.66
CA GLU A 39 12.54 -39.65 -4.35
C GLU A 39 13.80 -40.51 -4.51
N LYS A 40 13.74 -41.76 -4.05
CA LYS A 40 14.86 -42.68 -4.14
C LYS A 40 15.13 -43.15 -5.57
N LEU A 41 14.10 -43.37 -6.39
CA LEU A 41 14.26 -43.65 -7.82
C LEU A 41 14.91 -42.47 -8.57
N LEU A 42 14.51 -41.24 -8.23
CA LEU A 42 15.09 -40.04 -8.81
C LEU A 42 16.58 -39.88 -8.43
N GLU A 43 16.93 -40.08 -7.15
CA GLU A 43 18.34 -40.06 -6.67
C GLU A 43 19.20 -41.06 -7.45
N ILE A 44 18.71 -42.28 -7.67
CA ILE A 44 19.41 -43.32 -8.45
C ILE A 44 19.58 -42.90 -9.91
N GLY A 45 18.55 -42.27 -10.50
CA GLY A 45 18.60 -41.75 -11.86
C GLY A 45 19.66 -40.64 -12.02
N GLU A 46 19.73 -39.72 -11.05
CA GLU A 46 20.73 -38.65 -11.01
C GLU A 46 22.16 -39.21 -10.86
N GLU A 47 22.39 -40.13 -9.93
CA GLU A 47 23.69 -40.81 -9.73
C GLU A 47 24.16 -41.52 -11.02
N LYS A 48 23.25 -42.16 -11.76
CA LYS A 48 23.54 -42.79 -13.06
C LYS A 48 23.87 -41.76 -14.14
N GLN A 49 23.15 -40.64 -14.20
CA GLN A 49 23.43 -39.58 -15.16
C GLN A 49 24.79 -38.92 -14.89
N GLU A 50 25.11 -38.60 -13.64
CA GLU A 50 26.43 -38.07 -13.25
C GLU A 50 27.56 -39.04 -13.62
N ARG A 51 27.38 -40.34 -13.36
CA ARG A 51 28.34 -41.38 -13.76
C ARG A 51 28.55 -41.41 -15.28
N THR A 52 27.48 -41.27 -16.05
CA THR A 52 27.55 -41.24 -17.52
C THR A 52 28.29 -39.99 -18.02
N GLN A 53 28.09 -38.84 -17.38
CA GLN A 53 28.82 -37.60 -17.69
C GLN A 53 30.31 -37.66 -17.31
N LEU A 54 30.66 -38.28 -16.17
CA LEU A 54 32.05 -38.45 -15.72
C LEU A 54 32.84 -39.40 -16.62
N VAL A 55 32.22 -40.50 -17.07
CA VAL A 55 32.81 -41.42 -18.05
C VAL A 55 32.99 -40.74 -19.42
N GLY A 56 32.05 -39.88 -19.82
CA GLY A 56 32.15 -39.05 -21.03
C GLY A 56 33.28 -38.00 -20.99
N ARG A 57 33.75 -37.62 -19.79
CA ARG A 57 34.90 -36.72 -19.59
C ARG A 57 36.26 -37.44 -19.47
N GLY A 58 36.31 -38.75 -19.71
CA GLY A 58 37.56 -39.51 -19.82
C GLY A 58 38.11 -40.10 -18.51
N ILE A 59 37.33 -40.09 -17.42
CA ILE A 59 37.70 -40.76 -16.16
C ILE A 59 37.44 -42.27 -16.33
N GLN A 60 38.41 -43.12 -15.98
CA GLN A 60 38.29 -44.57 -16.16
C GLN A 60 37.23 -45.16 -15.22
N LYS A 61 36.41 -46.09 -15.75
CA LYS A 61 35.33 -46.81 -15.04
C LYS A 61 35.76 -47.45 -13.70
N GLN A 62 37.07 -47.65 -13.50
CA GLN A 62 37.69 -48.34 -12.38
C GLN A 62 37.78 -47.46 -11.12
N ASP A 63 37.73 -46.13 -11.27
CA ASP A 63 37.90 -45.16 -10.18
C ASP A 63 36.57 -44.71 -9.54
N VAL A 64 35.43 -45.21 -10.04
CA VAL A 64 34.09 -44.93 -9.51
C VAL A 64 33.61 -46.14 -8.71
N MET A 65 33.90 -46.17 -7.41
CA MET A 65 33.59 -47.28 -6.50
C MET A 65 32.09 -47.44 -6.23
N VAL A 66 31.38 -48.32 -6.97
CA VAL A 66 30.26 -49.16 -6.49
C VAL A 66 30.15 -50.45 -7.35
N SER A 67 29.90 -51.59 -6.69
CA SER A 67 29.83 -52.97 -7.21
C SER A 67 28.91 -53.16 -8.44
N PRO A 68 29.32 -53.95 -9.46
CA PRO A 68 28.50 -54.24 -10.64
C PRO A 68 27.91 -55.66 -10.63
N SER A 69 26.59 -55.78 -10.49
CA SER A 69 25.81 -56.91 -11.06
C SER A 69 24.32 -56.65 -10.89
N GLU A 70 23.54 -56.77 -11.98
CA GLU A 70 22.05 -56.74 -12.06
C GLU A 70 21.33 -55.40 -12.36
N VAL A 71 21.94 -54.46 -13.09
CA VAL A 71 21.27 -53.20 -13.51
C VAL A 71 20.82 -53.19 -14.98
N GLU A 72 21.06 -54.24 -15.76
CA GLU A 72 20.86 -54.24 -17.22
C GLU A 72 19.40 -54.46 -17.71
N THR A 73 18.39 -54.54 -16.83
CA THR A 73 17.01 -54.89 -17.25
C THR A 73 15.94 -53.84 -16.96
N ILE A 74 16.30 -52.61 -16.58
CA ILE A 74 15.32 -51.53 -16.35
C ILE A 74 15.35 -50.57 -17.55
N ASP A 75 14.20 -50.43 -18.21
CA ASP A 75 13.95 -49.36 -19.18
C ASP A 75 13.90 -48.03 -18.41
N ASP A 76 15.01 -47.30 -18.46
CA ASP A 76 15.42 -46.25 -17.51
C ASP A 76 15.17 -44.84 -18.07
N THR A 77 14.09 -44.64 -18.84
CA THR A 77 13.75 -43.31 -19.36
C THR A 77 13.15 -42.47 -18.22
N PRO A 78 13.75 -41.31 -17.82
CA PRO A 78 13.31 -40.52 -16.65
C PRO A 78 11.88 -39.95 -16.74
N HIS A 79 11.22 -40.10 -17.88
CA HIS A 79 10.01 -39.37 -18.22
C HIS A 79 8.71 -39.95 -17.62
N ASP A 80 8.70 -41.16 -17.03
CA ASP A 80 7.47 -41.80 -16.51
C ASP A 80 7.48 -42.30 -15.05
N SER A 81 8.56 -42.03 -14.28
CA SER A 81 8.74 -42.53 -12.90
C SER A 81 7.61 -42.15 -11.93
N TRP A 82 7.02 -40.97 -12.09
CA TRP A 82 5.86 -40.51 -11.32
C TRP A 82 4.62 -41.36 -11.57
N GLU A 83 4.39 -41.70 -12.83
CA GLU A 83 3.17 -42.38 -13.27
C GLU A 83 3.24 -43.87 -12.95
N GLU A 84 4.42 -44.46 -13.12
CA GLU A 84 4.73 -45.82 -12.67
C GLU A 84 4.64 -45.95 -11.16
N THR A 85 5.21 -45.01 -10.40
CA THR A 85 5.13 -45.04 -8.93
C THR A 85 3.68 -44.89 -8.45
N ALA A 86 2.90 -43.98 -9.05
CA ALA A 86 1.49 -43.81 -8.71
C ALA A 86 0.69 -45.11 -8.99
N LYS A 87 0.91 -45.74 -10.15
CA LYS A 87 0.29 -47.03 -10.52
C LYS A 87 0.67 -48.13 -9.53
N GLU A 88 1.94 -48.21 -9.16
CA GLU A 88 2.48 -49.23 -8.24
C GLU A 88 1.86 -49.13 -6.85
N PHE A 89 1.67 -47.91 -6.33
CA PHE A 89 1.06 -47.67 -5.02
C PHE A 89 -0.47 -47.57 -5.06
N LYS A 90 -1.10 -47.71 -6.24
CA LYS A 90 -2.54 -47.57 -6.46
C LYS A 90 -3.10 -46.23 -5.97
N ILE A 91 -2.37 -45.16 -6.24
CA ILE A 91 -2.79 -43.78 -5.98
C ILE A 91 -2.78 -42.99 -7.29
N SER A 92 -3.46 -41.85 -7.35
CA SER A 92 -3.41 -41.02 -8.55
C SER A 92 -2.10 -40.22 -8.59
N LYS A 93 -1.61 -39.90 -9.79
CA LYS A 93 -0.45 -39.02 -10.00
C LYS A 93 -0.64 -37.65 -9.35
N ASP A 94 -1.85 -37.10 -9.45
CA ASP A 94 -2.26 -35.84 -8.80
C ASP A 94 -2.17 -35.92 -7.27
N THR A 95 -2.64 -37.03 -6.69
CA THR A 95 -2.53 -37.28 -5.24
C THR A 95 -1.07 -37.34 -4.78
N LEU A 96 -0.21 -38.03 -5.53
CA LEU A 96 1.22 -38.11 -5.22
C LEU A 96 1.90 -36.73 -5.34
N SER A 97 1.54 -35.95 -6.36
CA SER A 97 2.05 -34.58 -6.55
C SER A 97 1.63 -33.65 -5.42
N LYS A 98 0.35 -33.70 -5.01
CA LYS A 98 -0.15 -32.92 -3.87
C LYS A 98 0.52 -33.35 -2.56
N TRP A 99 0.74 -34.64 -2.37
CA TRP A 99 1.46 -35.15 -1.20
C TRP A 99 2.92 -34.70 -1.14
N LYS A 100 3.59 -34.58 -2.30
CA LYS A 100 4.91 -33.95 -2.41
C LYS A 100 4.86 -32.48 -1.97
N LYS A 101 3.94 -31.66 -2.52
CA LYS A 101 3.78 -30.25 -2.13
C LYS A 101 3.60 -30.12 -0.61
N ILE A 102 2.70 -30.90 -0.01
CA ILE A 102 2.47 -30.91 1.45
C ILE A 102 3.75 -31.26 2.21
N THR A 103 4.47 -32.29 1.77
CA THR A 103 5.69 -32.76 2.46
C THR A 103 6.84 -31.77 2.36
N GLU A 104 6.94 -31.02 1.25
CA GLU A 104 7.94 -29.96 1.08
C GLU A 104 7.62 -28.77 1.99
N VAL A 105 6.38 -28.27 1.96
CA VAL A 105 5.96 -27.13 2.80
C VAL A 105 6.04 -27.47 4.30
N ALA A 106 5.69 -28.69 4.70
CA ALA A 106 5.80 -29.17 6.08
C ALA A 106 7.24 -29.18 6.65
N ARG A 107 8.28 -29.05 5.82
CA ARG A 107 9.67 -28.92 6.30
C ARG A 107 9.95 -27.55 6.89
N GLU A 108 9.18 -26.54 6.48
CA GLU A 108 9.40 -25.14 6.83
C GLU A 108 8.22 -24.54 7.61
N ASP A 109 7.01 -25.10 7.49
CA ASP A 109 5.80 -24.66 8.17
C ASP A 109 5.30 -25.72 9.18
N GLU A 110 5.38 -25.38 10.48
CA GLU A 110 4.98 -26.26 11.59
C GLU A 110 3.47 -26.56 11.60
N GLU A 111 2.63 -25.62 11.16
CA GLU A 111 1.18 -25.84 11.09
C GLU A 111 0.85 -26.85 9.98
N ILE A 112 1.52 -26.74 8.83
CA ILE A 112 1.37 -27.69 7.72
C ILE A 112 1.97 -29.05 8.10
N ALA A 113 3.04 -29.11 8.92
CA ALA A 113 3.56 -30.35 9.47
C ALA A 113 2.53 -31.07 10.36
N VAL A 114 1.83 -30.33 11.23
CA VAL A 114 0.72 -30.87 12.04
C VAL A 114 -0.45 -31.32 11.16
N ALA A 115 -0.81 -30.52 10.14
CA ALA A 115 -1.89 -30.85 9.22
C ALA A 115 -1.57 -32.13 8.41
N ARG A 116 -0.31 -32.30 7.99
CA ARG A 116 0.21 -33.51 7.33
C ARG A 116 0.08 -34.74 8.21
N GLU A 117 0.43 -34.64 9.49
CA GLU A 117 0.31 -35.75 10.45
C GLU A 117 -1.16 -36.17 10.66
N LYS A 118 -2.08 -35.20 10.73
CA LYS A 118 -3.54 -35.48 10.75
C LYS A 118 -3.99 -36.26 9.52
N VAL A 119 -3.45 -35.97 8.33
CA VAL A 119 -3.74 -36.78 7.13
C VAL A 119 -3.23 -38.21 7.29
N LEU A 120 -2.02 -38.42 7.82
CA LEU A 120 -1.49 -39.78 8.06
C LEU A 120 -2.34 -40.58 9.06
N GLN A 121 -2.86 -39.91 10.09
CA GLN A 121 -3.72 -40.50 11.11
C GLN A 121 -5.16 -40.74 10.63
N GLY A 122 -5.57 -40.10 9.52
CA GLY A 122 -6.91 -40.22 8.94
C GLY A 122 -7.91 -39.17 9.42
N ASP A 123 -7.45 -38.19 10.19
CA ASP A 123 -8.26 -37.09 10.75
C ASP A 123 -8.39 -35.90 9.79
N SER A 124 -7.68 -35.91 8.65
CA SER A 124 -7.77 -34.89 7.62
C SER A 124 -7.58 -35.50 6.21
N THR A 125 -7.76 -34.67 5.18
CA THR A 125 -7.59 -35.06 3.78
C THR A 125 -6.51 -34.22 3.11
N ILE A 126 -5.84 -34.79 2.10
CA ILE A 126 -4.88 -34.07 1.24
C ILE A 126 -5.51 -32.78 0.69
N ALA A 127 -6.77 -32.82 0.27
CA ALA A 127 -7.47 -31.66 -0.28
C ALA A 127 -7.61 -30.51 0.74
N SER A 128 -7.86 -30.84 2.02
CA SER A 128 -7.94 -29.84 3.09
C SER A 128 -6.59 -29.12 3.26
N VAL A 129 -5.51 -29.89 3.39
CA VAL A 129 -4.17 -29.32 3.62
C VAL A 129 -3.70 -28.52 2.40
N ILE A 130 -3.99 -28.97 1.18
CA ILE A 130 -3.70 -28.18 -0.03
C ILE A 130 -4.46 -26.85 -0.03
N ASN A 131 -5.74 -26.85 0.36
CA ASN A 131 -6.50 -25.60 0.47
C ASN A 131 -5.89 -24.67 1.53
N GLU A 132 -5.43 -25.19 2.67
CA GLU A 132 -4.76 -24.40 3.70
C GLU A 132 -3.46 -23.77 3.17
N ILE A 133 -2.64 -24.54 2.45
CA ILE A 133 -1.42 -24.02 1.80
C ILE A 133 -1.78 -22.94 0.76
N ASP A 134 -2.75 -23.21 -0.11
CA ASP A 134 -3.14 -22.27 -1.17
C ASP A 134 -3.77 -20.97 -0.59
N GLN A 135 -4.41 -21.03 0.58
CA GLN A 135 -4.89 -19.84 1.28
C GLN A 135 -3.72 -19.03 1.85
N LYS A 136 -2.76 -19.68 2.53
CA LYS A 136 -1.56 -19.01 3.04
C LYS A 136 -0.76 -18.34 1.92
N GLU A 137 -0.51 -19.04 0.83
CA GLU A 137 0.19 -18.50 -0.35
C GLU A 137 -0.53 -17.24 -0.90
N ARG A 138 -1.87 -17.25 -0.96
CA ARG A 138 -2.65 -16.07 -1.39
C ARG A 138 -2.58 -14.92 -0.41
N GLU A 139 -2.65 -15.19 0.88
CA GLU A 139 -2.55 -14.16 1.92
C GLU A 139 -1.18 -13.50 1.90
N GLU A 140 -0.11 -14.27 1.77
CA GLU A 140 1.25 -13.79 1.61
C GLU A 140 1.41 -12.94 0.34
N GLU A 141 0.88 -13.39 -0.80
CA GLU A 141 0.86 -12.61 -2.04
C GLU A 141 0.12 -11.27 -1.88
N LEU A 142 -1.01 -11.26 -1.18
CA LEU A 142 -1.78 -10.04 -0.92
C LEU A 142 -1.01 -9.09 -0.02
N GLN A 143 -0.33 -9.61 1.01
CA GLN A 143 0.53 -8.82 1.89
C GLN A 143 1.76 -8.26 1.15
N GLU A 144 2.40 -9.05 0.28
CA GLU A 144 3.48 -8.63 -0.61
C GLU A 144 3.04 -7.52 -1.57
N LYS A 145 1.86 -7.68 -2.19
CA LYS A 145 1.28 -6.66 -3.08
C LYS A 145 0.93 -5.38 -2.33
N ALA A 146 0.48 -5.47 -1.08
CA ALA A 146 0.21 -4.32 -0.22
C ALA A 146 1.50 -3.57 0.19
N LYS A 147 2.63 -4.28 0.33
CA LYS A 147 3.93 -3.68 0.65
C LYS A 147 4.59 -2.91 -0.52
N LYS A 148 4.15 -3.12 -1.77
CA LYS A 148 4.70 -2.38 -2.92
C LYS A 148 4.20 -0.94 -2.90
N PRO A 149 5.09 0.07 -2.95
CA PRO A 149 4.68 1.47 -2.91
C PRO A 149 3.80 1.78 -4.12
N ARG A 150 2.55 2.16 -3.86
CA ARG A 150 1.66 2.67 -4.91
C ARG A 150 2.24 3.97 -5.47
N PRO A 151 2.10 4.23 -6.79
CA PRO A 151 2.47 5.52 -7.34
C PRO A 151 1.64 6.61 -6.67
N LEU A 152 2.28 7.74 -6.35
CA LEU A 152 1.61 8.90 -5.76
C LEU A 152 0.46 9.37 -6.64
N LEU A 153 -0.67 9.72 -6.04
CA LEU A 153 -1.82 10.27 -6.76
C LEU A 153 -1.59 11.72 -7.22
N GLY A 154 -0.55 12.38 -6.71
CA GLY A 154 -0.25 13.77 -6.99
C GLY A 154 1.21 14.09 -7.22
N ARG A 155 1.49 15.39 -7.36
CA ARG A 155 2.83 15.94 -7.60
C ARG A 155 3.19 16.94 -6.52
N ILE A 156 4.44 16.86 -6.08
CA ILE A 156 5.05 17.83 -5.16
C ILE A 156 6.02 18.68 -5.99
N ILE A 157 5.79 19.99 -6.04
CA ILE A 157 6.59 20.93 -6.83
C ILE A 157 7.42 21.79 -5.88
N HIS A 158 8.74 21.58 -5.90
CA HIS A 158 9.68 22.40 -5.15
C HIS A 158 9.96 23.74 -5.88
N GLY A 159 9.73 24.84 -5.17
CA GLY A 159 10.17 26.20 -5.49
C GLY A 159 9.10 27.26 -5.25
N ASP A 160 9.43 28.51 -5.56
CA ASP A 160 8.58 29.65 -5.25
C ASP A 160 7.21 29.60 -5.96
N PHE A 161 6.15 29.91 -5.20
CA PHE A 161 4.77 29.92 -5.70
C PHE A 161 4.62 30.74 -6.98
N PHE A 162 5.15 31.97 -7.03
CA PHE A 162 4.95 32.88 -8.15
C PHE A 162 5.52 32.31 -9.44
N ASP A 163 6.59 31.52 -9.36
CA ASP A 163 7.20 30.85 -10.51
C ASP A 163 6.47 29.58 -10.90
N LYS A 164 6.09 28.75 -9.93
CA LYS A 164 5.52 27.43 -10.20
C LYS A 164 4.06 27.48 -10.63
N ILE A 165 3.27 28.41 -10.09
CA ILE A 165 1.83 28.53 -10.40
C ILE A 165 1.56 28.78 -11.88
N ARG A 166 2.50 29.45 -12.58
CA ARG A 166 2.41 29.75 -14.01
C ARG A 166 2.43 28.49 -14.90
N LYS A 167 2.93 27.37 -14.38
CA LYS A 167 2.96 26.08 -15.08
C LYS A 167 1.67 25.28 -14.93
N ILE A 168 0.79 25.69 -14.02
CA ILE A 168 -0.53 25.08 -13.83
C ILE A 168 -1.50 25.74 -14.81
N LYS A 169 -2.24 24.92 -15.54
CA LYS A 169 -3.23 25.39 -16.52
C LYS A 169 -4.38 26.10 -15.80
N ASP A 170 -4.95 27.13 -16.44
CA ASP A 170 -6.21 27.70 -15.99
C ASP A 170 -7.35 26.67 -16.14
N ASP A 171 -8.40 26.81 -15.33
CA ASP A 171 -9.57 25.92 -15.34
C ASP A 171 -9.21 24.40 -15.27
N SER A 172 -8.22 24.04 -14.46
CA SER A 172 -7.81 22.64 -14.29
C SER A 172 -7.99 22.09 -12.88
N ILE A 173 -8.20 22.96 -11.88
CA ILE A 173 -8.29 22.59 -10.46
C ILE A 173 -9.75 22.47 -10.02
N ASP A 174 -10.08 21.36 -9.35
CA ASP A 174 -11.42 21.07 -8.83
C ASP A 174 -11.63 21.65 -7.43
N LEU A 175 -10.59 21.61 -6.59
CA LEU A 175 -10.60 22.25 -5.27
C LEU A 175 -9.28 22.97 -5.02
N LEU A 176 -9.38 24.23 -4.63
CA LEU A 176 -8.27 25.03 -4.16
C LEU A 176 -8.37 25.18 -2.64
N PHE A 177 -7.37 24.69 -1.91
CA PHE A 177 -7.19 25.00 -0.51
C PHE A 177 -5.98 25.91 -0.34
N VAL A 178 -6.14 26.99 0.41
CA VAL A 178 -5.07 27.96 0.66
C VAL A 178 -5.02 28.29 2.14
N TYR A 179 -3.85 28.11 2.73
CA TYR A 179 -3.50 28.63 4.03
C TYR A 179 -2.23 29.46 3.87
N PRO A 180 -2.37 30.72 3.45
CA PRO A 180 -1.24 31.55 3.07
C PRO A 180 -0.48 32.06 4.30
N PRO A 181 0.72 32.62 4.11
CA PRO A 181 1.36 33.47 5.12
C PRO A 181 0.37 34.50 5.66
N ASP A 182 0.19 34.60 6.99
CA ASP A 182 -0.91 35.38 7.60
C ASP A 182 -0.45 36.65 8.35
N ASN A 183 0.85 36.96 8.36
CA ASN A 183 1.45 38.16 8.95
C ASN A 183 1.10 38.40 10.43
N VAL A 184 0.85 37.33 11.21
CA VAL A 184 0.46 37.44 12.63
C VAL A 184 1.66 37.22 13.56
N SER A 185 2.61 36.36 13.21
CA SER A 185 3.84 36.13 13.99
C SER A 185 5.00 36.99 13.46
N LYS A 186 5.58 37.83 14.34
CA LYS A 186 6.76 38.66 14.02
C LYS A 186 8.07 37.87 13.97
N GLU A 187 8.05 36.61 14.40
CA GLU A 187 9.22 35.74 14.55
C GLU A 187 9.40 34.76 13.38
N ASP A 188 8.50 34.78 12.38
CA ASP A 188 8.52 33.88 11.23
C ASP A 188 8.91 34.58 9.92
N LEU A 189 9.35 33.76 8.95
CA LEU A 189 9.53 34.05 7.52
C LEU A 189 8.27 34.60 6.79
N ASN A 190 7.19 34.85 7.53
CA ASN A 190 5.87 35.29 7.07
C ASN A 190 5.53 36.72 7.55
N SER A 191 6.51 37.48 8.05
CA SER A 191 6.34 38.86 8.46
C SER A 191 6.53 39.82 7.28
N PHE A 192 5.65 40.82 7.19
CA PHE A 192 5.68 41.88 6.17
C PHE A 192 5.99 43.21 6.84
N GLU A 193 6.78 44.08 6.20
CA GLU A 193 7.19 45.36 6.79
C GLU A 193 6.00 46.29 7.00
N SER A 194 4.95 46.14 6.17
CA SER A 194 3.74 46.94 6.24
C SER A 194 2.46 46.17 5.90
N ARG A 195 1.31 46.66 6.40
CA ARG A 195 -0.02 46.19 5.95
C ARG A 195 -0.22 46.35 4.45
N LYS A 196 0.44 47.35 3.84
CA LYS A 196 0.39 47.61 2.40
C LYS A 196 1.09 46.51 1.62
N GLU A 197 2.29 46.10 2.03
CA GLU A 197 2.99 44.96 1.42
C GLU A 197 2.22 43.65 1.59
N PHE A 198 1.69 43.38 2.79
CA PHE A 198 0.88 42.18 3.01
C PHE A 198 -0.34 42.14 2.07
N ARG A 199 -1.00 43.30 1.90
CA ARG A 199 -2.07 43.45 0.91
C ARG A 199 -1.55 43.16 -0.49
N VAL A 200 -0.52 43.84 -0.97
CA VAL A 200 0.04 43.62 -2.32
C VAL A 200 0.40 42.16 -2.56
N PHE A 201 1.03 41.49 -1.60
CA PHE A 201 1.32 40.06 -1.65
C PHE A 201 0.04 39.24 -1.79
N THR A 202 -0.97 39.51 -0.97
CA THR A 202 -2.26 38.81 -0.99
C THR A 202 -2.99 38.97 -2.31
N GLU A 203 -3.05 40.19 -2.82
CA GLU A 203 -3.63 40.49 -4.13
C GLU A 203 -2.87 39.77 -5.25
N SER A 204 -1.53 39.74 -5.18
CA SER A 204 -0.69 39.14 -6.22
C SER A 204 -0.90 37.63 -6.34
N TRP A 205 -0.94 36.89 -5.22
CA TRP A 205 -1.14 35.45 -5.30
C TRP A 205 -2.59 35.07 -5.65
N LEU A 206 -3.58 35.82 -5.17
CA LEU A 206 -4.99 35.60 -5.51
C LEU A 206 -5.23 35.73 -7.03
N ASN A 207 -4.67 36.77 -7.65
CA ASN A 207 -4.78 36.99 -9.09
C ASN A 207 -4.19 35.84 -9.93
N LEU A 208 -3.19 35.11 -9.40
CA LEU A 208 -2.55 34.01 -10.11
C LEU A 208 -3.23 32.66 -9.86
N VAL A 209 -3.79 32.43 -8.67
CA VAL A 209 -4.32 31.11 -8.28
C VAL A 209 -5.81 30.95 -8.58
N VAL A 210 -6.62 32.00 -8.44
CA VAL A 210 -8.07 31.93 -8.65
C VAL A 210 -8.43 31.48 -10.09
N PRO A 211 -7.74 31.94 -11.16
CA PRO A 211 -8.01 31.48 -12.52
C PRO A 211 -7.77 29.97 -12.74
N LYS A 212 -6.98 29.32 -11.88
CA LYS A 212 -6.68 27.89 -11.98
C LYS A 212 -7.89 27.00 -11.68
N VAL A 213 -8.85 27.54 -10.94
CA VAL A 213 -10.02 26.79 -10.47
C VAL A 213 -11.12 26.81 -11.52
N LYS A 214 -11.68 25.64 -11.80
CA LYS A 214 -12.82 25.44 -12.71
C LYS A 214 -14.06 26.19 -12.22
N ASP A 215 -14.99 26.49 -13.11
CA ASP A 215 -16.29 27.05 -12.73
C ASP A 215 -17.25 26.00 -12.11
N THR A 216 -16.85 24.73 -12.08
CA THR A 216 -17.45 23.64 -11.29
C THR A 216 -16.73 23.43 -9.95
N GLY A 217 -15.59 24.10 -9.74
CA GLY A 217 -14.71 23.88 -8.61
C GLY A 217 -15.06 24.68 -7.35
N ARG A 218 -14.27 24.47 -6.30
CA ARG A 218 -14.44 25.14 -4.98
C ARG A 218 -13.14 25.75 -4.48
N ILE A 219 -13.26 26.80 -3.67
CA ILE A 219 -12.13 27.52 -3.08
C ILE A 219 -12.34 27.62 -1.58
N TYR A 220 -11.32 27.23 -0.81
CA TYR A 220 -11.23 27.38 0.64
C TYR A 220 -9.98 28.19 0.97
N ILE A 221 -10.16 29.42 1.47
CA ILE A 221 -9.05 30.30 1.87
C ILE A 221 -9.10 30.51 3.37
N CYS A 222 -8.12 29.97 4.10
CA CYS A 222 -7.95 30.26 5.51
C CYS A 222 -7.29 31.62 5.71
N SER A 223 -7.72 32.34 6.74
CA SER A 223 -7.19 33.65 7.10
C SER A 223 -7.05 33.78 8.61
N SER A 224 -6.38 34.84 9.06
CA SER A 224 -6.43 35.26 10.45
C SER A 224 -7.67 36.10 10.70
N GLN A 225 -8.12 36.19 11.96
CA GLN A 225 -9.23 37.08 12.31
C GLN A 225 -8.91 38.55 12.03
N GLU A 226 -7.65 38.94 12.20
CA GLU A 226 -7.17 40.31 11.99
C GLU A 226 -7.24 40.73 10.52
N HIS A 227 -7.00 39.79 9.61
CA HIS A 227 -6.95 40.05 8.17
C HIS A 227 -8.22 39.66 7.43
N LYS A 228 -9.25 39.12 8.09
CA LYS A 228 -10.46 38.63 7.42
C LYS A 228 -11.20 39.69 6.58
N TYR A 229 -11.24 40.94 7.07
CA TYR A 229 -11.87 42.04 6.32
C TYR A 229 -11.10 42.46 5.07
N LEU A 230 -9.78 42.22 5.03
CA LEU A 230 -8.98 42.43 3.82
C LEU A 230 -9.46 41.51 2.70
N PHE A 231 -9.72 40.23 3.00
CA PHE A 231 -10.22 39.27 2.03
C PHE A 231 -11.62 39.65 1.50
N TYR A 232 -12.55 40.03 2.40
CA TYR A 232 -13.86 40.53 1.98
C TYR A 232 -13.76 41.74 1.06
N SER A 233 -12.95 42.73 1.45
CA SER A 233 -12.73 43.94 0.67
C SER A 233 -12.12 43.62 -0.70
N PHE A 234 -11.13 42.71 -0.75
CA PHE A 234 -10.51 42.30 -1.99
C PHE A 234 -11.48 41.61 -2.95
N MET A 235 -12.29 40.67 -2.45
CA MET A 235 -13.29 39.98 -3.27
C MET A 235 -14.30 40.96 -3.87
N GLN A 236 -14.74 41.97 -3.10
CA GLN A 236 -15.65 43.01 -3.60
C GLN A 236 -14.99 43.93 -4.64
N GLN A 237 -13.75 44.38 -4.39
CA GLN A 237 -13.02 45.27 -5.28
C GLN A 237 -12.58 44.58 -6.59
N ASN A 238 -12.39 43.27 -6.56
CA ASN A 238 -11.92 42.47 -7.69
C ASN A 238 -13.02 41.50 -8.18
N SER A 239 -14.26 41.96 -8.25
CA SER A 239 -15.42 41.15 -8.63
C SER A 239 -15.25 40.42 -9.96
N LYS A 240 -14.48 40.97 -10.91
CA LYS A 240 -14.13 40.30 -12.18
C LYS A 240 -13.32 39.03 -12.00
N LEU A 241 -12.36 39.01 -11.06
CA LEU A 241 -11.53 37.83 -10.77
C LEU A 241 -12.38 36.69 -10.22
N PHE A 242 -13.38 37.03 -9.40
CA PHE A 242 -14.28 36.08 -8.76
C PHE A 242 -15.59 35.86 -9.52
N LEU A 243 -15.71 36.34 -10.77
CA LEU A 243 -16.97 36.31 -11.52
C LEU A 243 -17.52 34.89 -11.74
N LYS A 244 -16.65 33.88 -11.77
CA LYS A 244 -17.03 32.46 -11.88
C LYS A 244 -17.59 31.88 -10.58
N PHE A 245 -17.48 32.58 -9.46
CA PHE A 245 -17.69 32.05 -8.12
C PHE A 245 -18.76 32.81 -7.35
N HIS A 246 -19.56 32.07 -6.61
CA HIS A 246 -20.39 32.61 -5.55
C HIS A 246 -19.65 32.54 -4.23
N PHE A 247 -19.80 33.58 -3.42
CA PHE A 247 -19.43 33.51 -2.01
C PHE A 247 -20.44 32.60 -1.30
N GLY A 248 -19.98 31.48 -0.74
CA GLY A 248 -20.83 30.57 0.02
C GLY A 248 -21.01 31.04 1.44
N GLN A 249 -19.94 30.94 2.24
CA GLN A 249 -19.98 31.31 3.66
C GLN A 249 -18.57 31.47 4.24
N GLU A 250 -18.51 32.13 5.41
CA GLU A 250 -17.37 32.06 6.32
C GLU A 250 -17.56 30.84 7.23
N ILE A 251 -16.60 29.93 7.18
CA ILE A 251 -16.50 28.78 8.08
C ILE A 251 -15.59 29.18 9.24
N ILE A 252 -16.02 28.90 10.46
CA ILE A 252 -15.31 29.18 11.70
C ILE A 252 -14.58 27.92 12.13
N TRP A 253 -13.27 27.86 11.88
CA TRP A 253 -12.43 26.83 12.49
C TRP A 253 -12.07 27.25 13.92
N HIS A 254 -12.83 26.74 14.89
CA HIS A 254 -12.64 26.98 16.32
C HIS A 254 -11.64 25.98 16.92
N TYR A 255 -10.81 26.46 17.85
CA TYR A 255 -9.84 25.65 18.59
C TYR A 255 -9.69 26.19 20.02
N LYS A 256 -9.47 25.27 20.96
CA LYS A 256 -9.38 25.62 22.39
C LYS A 256 -7.96 26.10 22.73
N LYS A 257 -7.84 27.25 23.39
CA LYS A 257 -6.62 27.68 24.08
C LYS A 257 -6.79 27.52 25.59
N LYS A 258 -5.74 27.03 26.26
CA LYS A 258 -5.71 26.89 27.72
C LYS A 258 -5.05 28.08 28.42
N ASP A 259 -4.21 28.83 27.70
CA ASP A 259 -3.47 29.95 28.24
C ASP A 259 -4.38 31.16 28.51
N LYS A 260 -3.89 32.07 29.36
CA LYS A 260 -4.55 33.36 29.64
C LYS A 260 -4.15 34.41 28.61
N PRO A 261 -4.99 35.43 28.33
CA PRO A 261 -4.63 36.50 27.42
C PRO A 261 -3.40 37.24 27.91
N SER A 262 -2.39 37.36 27.05
CA SER A 262 -1.19 38.16 27.35
C SER A 262 -1.55 39.64 27.59
N ASN A 263 -2.56 40.14 26.86
CA ASN A 263 -3.17 41.44 27.10
C ASN A 263 -4.53 41.29 27.79
N LYS A 264 -4.62 41.67 29.07
CA LYS A 264 -5.85 41.58 29.89
C LYS A 264 -7.00 42.48 29.40
N LYS A 265 -6.77 43.38 28.45
CA LYS A 265 -7.82 44.20 27.83
C LYS A 265 -8.51 43.51 26.65
N LEU A 266 -7.98 42.38 26.17
CA LEU A 266 -8.42 41.71 24.95
C LEU A 266 -8.83 40.26 25.22
N TYR A 267 -9.81 39.78 24.45
CA TYR A 267 -10.17 38.36 24.41
C TYR A 267 -9.20 37.58 23.50
N HIS A 268 -9.07 36.27 23.73
CA HIS A 268 -8.28 35.40 22.86
C HIS A 268 -8.96 35.19 21.51
N TYR A 269 -8.16 35.26 20.45
CA TYR A 269 -8.51 34.63 19.18
C TYR A 269 -8.44 33.10 19.35
N VAL A 270 -9.62 32.48 19.30
CA VAL A 270 -9.86 31.03 19.43
C VAL A 270 -10.42 30.41 18.15
N TYR A 271 -10.37 31.15 17.04
CA TYR A 271 -10.78 30.61 15.75
C TYR A 271 -9.99 31.22 14.58
N LYS A 272 -10.01 30.54 13.43
CA LYS A 272 -9.55 31.07 12.14
C LYS A 272 -10.71 31.01 11.13
N PRO A 273 -11.03 32.10 10.43
CA PRO A 273 -12.01 32.07 9.34
C PRO A 273 -11.46 31.31 8.13
N ILE A 274 -12.33 30.54 7.48
CA ILE A 274 -12.09 29.90 6.19
C ILE A 274 -13.18 30.39 5.24
N PHE A 275 -12.79 31.16 4.22
CA PHE A 275 -13.69 31.63 3.19
C PHE A 275 -13.98 30.52 2.19
N TYR A 276 -15.25 30.15 2.09
CA TYR A 276 -15.73 29.16 1.15
C TYR A 276 -16.40 29.82 -0.05
N LEU A 277 -15.88 29.56 -1.24
CA LEU A 277 -16.48 29.94 -2.51
C LEU A 277 -16.70 28.70 -3.37
N TYR A 278 -17.73 28.74 -4.21
CA TYR A 278 -18.05 27.66 -5.14
C TYR A 278 -18.35 28.24 -6.52
N GLY A 279 -17.96 27.50 -7.55
CA GLY A 279 -18.18 27.90 -8.93
C GLY A 279 -19.68 27.92 -9.27
N LYS A 280 -20.08 28.74 -10.24
CA LYS A 280 -21.46 28.87 -10.73
C LYS A 280 -22.09 27.55 -11.18
N ASN A 281 -21.27 26.59 -11.59
CA ASN A 281 -21.66 25.27 -12.08
C ASN A 281 -21.23 24.14 -11.13
N ALA A 282 -20.86 24.48 -9.89
CA ALA A 282 -20.45 23.48 -8.91
C ALA A 282 -21.65 22.62 -8.48
N ASP A 283 -21.42 21.32 -8.37
CA ASP A 283 -22.41 20.38 -7.83
C ASP A 283 -22.74 20.67 -6.35
N GLU A 284 -23.62 19.86 -5.77
CA GLU A 284 -23.80 19.84 -4.32
C GLU A 284 -22.53 19.35 -3.60
N LEU A 285 -22.35 19.82 -2.36
CA LEU A 285 -21.29 19.34 -1.48
C LEU A 285 -21.40 17.82 -1.28
N ASN A 286 -20.25 17.15 -1.23
CA ASN A 286 -20.14 15.71 -1.07
C ASN A 286 -20.29 15.27 0.39
N PHE A 287 -21.46 15.56 0.97
CA PHE A 287 -21.80 15.03 2.30
C PHE A 287 -22.17 13.55 2.18
N SER A 288 -21.56 12.72 3.02
CA SER A 288 -22.03 11.34 3.17
C SER A 288 -23.31 11.29 4.00
N PRO A 289 -24.17 10.28 3.85
CA PRO A 289 -25.36 10.11 4.71
C PRO A 289 -25.03 10.07 6.21
N GLU A 290 -23.82 9.63 6.56
CA GLU A 290 -23.26 9.57 7.92
C GLU A 290 -22.68 10.90 8.40
N SER A 291 -22.48 11.86 7.50
CA SER A 291 -21.96 13.20 7.78
C SER A 291 -23.03 14.05 8.47
N ARG A 292 -23.48 13.68 9.68
CA ARG A 292 -24.43 14.48 10.46
C ARG A 292 -23.70 15.36 11.48
N GLY A 293 -24.29 16.52 11.81
CA GLY A 293 -23.81 17.38 12.89
C GLY A 293 -22.73 18.35 12.43
N GLU A 294 -21.60 18.42 13.17
CA GLU A 294 -20.60 19.49 13.03
C GLU A 294 -19.97 19.56 11.62
N THR A 295 -19.93 18.46 10.87
CA THR A 295 -19.41 18.42 9.49
C THR A 295 -20.28 19.16 8.48
N GLN A 296 -21.59 19.31 8.73
CA GLN A 296 -22.52 20.07 7.89
C GLN A 296 -22.71 21.52 8.36
N ASN A 297 -22.26 21.83 9.57
CA ASN A 297 -22.31 23.19 10.11
C ASN A 297 -21.12 24.02 9.60
N ASN A 298 -21.20 25.33 9.76
CA ASN A 298 -20.11 26.25 9.43
C ASN A 298 -19.22 26.61 10.63
N VAL A 299 -19.34 25.91 11.75
CA VAL A 299 -18.45 26.03 12.92
C VAL A 299 -17.83 24.67 13.20
N TRP A 300 -16.51 24.58 13.09
CA TRP A 300 -15.75 23.33 13.20
C TRP A 300 -14.77 23.43 14.36
N THR A 301 -14.94 22.58 15.37
CA THR A 301 -14.03 22.48 16.50
C THR A 301 -12.96 21.44 16.22
N ILE A 302 -11.80 21.88 15.75
CA ILE A 302 -10.68 21.01 15.41
C ILE A 302 -9.44 21.54 16.13
N ALA A 303 -8.72 20.66 16.83
CA ALA A 303 -7.53 21.04 17.57
C ALA A 303 -6.47 21.64 16.63
N GLN A 304 -5.81 22.71 17.08
CA GLN A 304 -4.71 23.33 16.34
C GLN A 304 -3.37 22.73 16.79
N ASP A 305 -2.51 22.44 15.82
CA ASP A 305 -1.10 22.17 16.04
C ASP A 305 -0.28 23.42 15.66
N ASN A 306 0.83 23.66 16.36
CA ASN A 306 1.56 24.94 16.33
C ASN A 306 2.23 25.21 14.97
N TYR A 307 2.61 24.16 14.23
CA TYR A 307 3.36 24.30 12.98
C TYR A 307 2.74 23.57 11.78
N GLN A 308 1.81 22.66 12.04
CA GLN A 308 1.21 21.80 11.02
C GLN A 308 -0.31 22.00 10.96
N LYS A 309 -0.84 22.09 9.74
CA LYS A 309 -2.30 22.12 9.54
C LYS A 309 -2.90 20.78 10.02
N PRO A 310 -4.00 20.76 10.80
CA PRO A 310 -4.58 19.51 11.30
C PRO A 310 -5.08 18.63 10.16
N LEU A 311 -4.73 17.34 10.17
CA LEU A 311 -5.15 16.41 9.14
C LEU A 311 -6.68 16.26 9.07
N GLU A 312 -7.36 16.30 10.22
CA GLU A 312 -8.82 16.25 10.28
C GLU A 312 -9.49 17.40 9.50
N LEU A 313 -8.93 18.61 9.59
CA LEU A 313 -9.44 19.78 8.87
C LEU A 313 -9.35 19.54 7.36
N LEU A 314 -8.20 19.08 6.88
CA LEU A 314 -7.97 18.85 5.45
C LEU A 314 -8.80 17.66 4.94
N ARG A 315 -8.92 16.58 5.71
CA ARG A 315 -9.83 15.47 5.39
C ARG A 315 -11.26 15.98 5.20
N ARG A 316 -11.75 16.81 6.13
CA ARG A 316 -13.11 17.38 6.06
C ARG A 316 -13.31 18.22 4.80
N ILE A 317 -12.36 19.13 4.50
CA ILE A 317 -12.43 20.00 3.31
C ILE A 317 -12.36 19.17 2.02
N VAL A 318 -11.41 18.25 1.90
CA VAL A 318 -11.24 17.42 0.70
C VAL A 318 -12.46 16.53 0.51
N LEU A 319 -12.92 15.83 1.54
CA LEU A 319 -14.04 14.91 1.45
C LEU A 319 -15.34 15.62 1.03
N THR A 320 -15.66 16.76 1.65
CA THR A 320 -16.92 17.48 1.42
C THR A 320 -16.88 18.35 0.16
N GLY A 321 -15.73 18.91 -0.18
CA GLY A 321 -15.56 19.84 -1.28
C GLY A 321 -15.20 19.20 -2.63
N SER A 322 -14.86 17.91 -2.66
CA SER A 322 -14.42 17.20 -3.87
C SER A 322 -14.96 15.77 -3.97
N ARG A 323 -14.89 15.19 -5.16
CA ARG A 323 -15.15 13.78 -5.46
C ARG A 323 -13.83 13.03 -5.62
N GLU A 324 -13.91 11.70 -5.70
CA GLU A 324 -12.74 10.87 -6.02
C GLU A 324 -12.15 11.30 -7.37
N ASP A 325 -10.84 11.12 -7.55
CA ASP A 325 -10.09 11.53 -8.75
C ASP A 325 -9.98 13.04 -9.05
N ASP A 326 -10.72 13.91 -8.35
CA ASP A 326 -10.61 15.37 -8.46
C ASP A 326 -9.19 15.86 -8.18
N LEU A 327 -8.82 16.97 -8.83
CA LEU A 327 -7.50 17.58 -8.68
C LEU A 327 -7.51 18.73 -7.67
N ILE A 328 -6.78 18.54 -6.57
CA ILE A 328 -6.67 19.49 -5.46
C ILE A 328 -5.37 20.30 -5.56
N LEU A 329 -5.43 21.61 -5.37
CA LEU A 329 -4.24 22.48 -5.31
C LEU A 329 -4.06 23.07 -3.92
N ASP A 330 -2.84 22.93 -3.38
CA ASP A 330 -2.34 23.71 -2.25
C ASP A 330 -1.07 24.48 -2.66
N PRO A 331 -1.17 25.82 -2.83
CA PRO A 331 -0.04 26.63 -3.28
C PRO A 331 0.96 26.98 -2.16
N PHE A 332 0.64 26.67 -0.89
CA PHE A 332 1.48 26.95 0.29
C PHE A 332 1.47 25.71 1.21
N ALA A 333 2.00 24.61 0.68
CA ALA A 333 1.75 23.27 1.21
C ALA A 333 2.35 23.04 2.61
N GLY A 334 3.43 23.73 2.98
CA GLY A 334 4.16 23.51 4.23
C GLY A 334 4.52 22.03 4.37
N SER A 335 4.14 21.43 5.49
CA SER A 335 4.40 20.00 5.75
C SER A 335 3.53 19.02 4.94
N GLY A 336 2.70 19.50 4.01
CA GLY A 336 2.02 18.65 3.03
C GLY A 336 0.75 17.95 3.50
N THR A 337 0.11 18.41 4.59
CA THR A 337 -1.11 17.80 5.12
C THR A 337 -2.22 17.63 4.08
N THR A 338 -2.34 18.58 3.14
CA THR A 338 -3.32 18.50 2.04
C THR A 338 -3.07 17.27 1.16
N GLY A 339 -1.81 16.97 0.81
CA GLY A 339 -1.45 15.78 0.02
C GLY A 339 -1.73 14.49 0.77
N VAL A 340 -1.41 14.43 2.07
CA VAL A 340 -1.74 13.27 2.92
C VAL A 340 -3.24 12.98 2.92
N ALA A 341 -4.08 14.02 3.11
CA ALA A 341 -5.53 13.86 3.06
C ALA A 341 -6.01 13.41 1.66
N CYS A 342 -5.37 13.89 0.59
CA CYS A 342 -5.72 13.48 -0.77
C CYS A 342 -5.37 12.02 -1.05
N GLU A 343 -4.20 11.54 -0.63
CA GLU A 343 -3.81 10.12 -0.77
C GLU A 343 -4.78 9.19 -0.03
N GLU A 344 -5.15 9.53 1.21
CA GLU A 344 -6.10 8.72 2.00
C GLU A 344 -7.51 8.69 1.41
N LEU A 345 -7.91 9.77 0.73
CA LEU A 345 -9.25 9.91 0.17
C LEU A 345 -9.30 9.61 -1.32
N GLY A 346 -8.21 9.21 -1.99
CA GLY A 346 -8.24 8.91 -3.43
C GLY A 346 -8.42 10.15 -4.32
N ARG A 347 -7.84 11.30 -3.94
CA ARG A 347 -7.84 12.54 -4.74
C ARG A 347 -6.45 12.79 -5.31
N LYS A 348 -6.41 13.37 -6.52
CA LYS A 348 -5.15 13.85 -7.11
C LYS A 348 -4.79 15.18 -6.49
N TYR A 349 -3.50 15.50 -6.41
CA TYR A 349 -3.08 16.77 -5.84
C TYR A 349 -1.87 17.39 -6.52
N ILE A 350 -1.75 18.71 -6.37
CA ILE A 350 -0.54 19.47 -6.64
C ILE A 350 -0.22 20.27 -5.37
N LEU A 351 0.97 20.03 -4.82
CA LEU A 351 1.52 20.80 -3.72
C LEU A 351 2.66 21.68 -4.23
N ILE A 352 2.66 22.95 -3.84
CA ILE A 352 3.79 23.86 -4.08
C ILE A 352 4.38 24.24 -2.72
N GLU A 353 5.69 24.06 -2.58
CA GLU A 353 6.43 24.46 -1.39
C GLU A 353 7.85 24.93 -1.79
N LYS A 354 8.29 26.03 -1.19
CA LYS A 354 9.57 26.68 -1.49
C LYS A 354 10.72 26.13 -0.65
N ASP A 355 10.42 25.67 0.56
CA ASP A 355 11.42 25.20 1.52
C ASP A 355 11.76 23.72 1.26
N SER A 356 13.04 23.45 0.98
CA SER A 356 13.51 22.10 0.68
C SER A 356 13.37 21.12 1.86
N GLU A 357 13.48 21.59 3.11
CA GLU A 357 13.29 20.73 4.28
C GLU A 357 11.82 20.33 4.41
N GLN A 358 10.89 21.26 4.17
CA GLN A 358 9.46 20.97 4.15
C GLN A 358 9.10 19.97 3.03
N ILE A 359 9.75 20.06 1.87
CA ILE A 359 9.55 19.10 0.77
C ILE A 359 9.90 17.67 1.19
N GLU A 360 11.00 17.47 1.91
CA GLU A 360 11.37 16.13 2.41
C GLU A 360 10.37 15.63 3.46
N ILE A 361 9.93 16.51 4.38
CA ILE A 361 8.84 16.18 5.33
C ILE A 361 7.57 15.75 4.59
N VAL A 362 7.17 16.45 3.52
CA VAL A 362 5.99 16.09 2.71
C VAL A 362 6.14 14.69 2.13
N LYS A 363 7.30 14.39 1.53
CA LYS A 363 7.56 13.08 0.92
C LYS A 363 7.51 11.95 1.94
N ASP A 364 8.13 12.14 3.10
CA ASP A 364 8.17 11.14 4.15
C ASP A 364 6.79 10.89 4.75
N ARG A 365 6.02 11.95 5.00
CA ARG A 365 4.64 11.83 5.51
C ARG A 365 3.72 11.10 4.54
N ILE A 366 3.81 11.40 3.26
CA ILE A 366 2.99 10.74 2.24
C ILE A 366 3.40 9.26 2.11
N LYS A 367 4.70 8.96 2.06
CA LYS A 367 5.18 7.57 2.00
C LYS A 367 4.79 6.76 3.24
N GLY A 368 4.99 7.32 4.43
CA GLY A 368 4.67 6.65 5.70
C GLY A 368 3.19 6.31 5.83
N ARG A 369 2.30 7.14 5.25
CA ARG A 369 0.85 6.88 5.25
C ARG A 369 0.40 5.87 4.20
N LEU A 370 1.18 5.67 3.14
CA LEU A 370 0.95 4.60 2.15
C LEU A 370 1.40 3.22 2.67
N SER A 371 2.22 3.18 3.73
CA SER A 371 2.72 1.94 4.34
C SER A 371 1.93 1.46 5.57
N GLU A 372 1.00 2.28 6.08
CA GLU A 372 0.02 1.91 7.11
C GLU A 372 -1.29 1.44 6.45
#